data_AF-A0A6G3DHX9-F1
#
_entry.id   AF-A0A6G3DHX9-F1
#
_cell.length_a   1.000
_cell.length_b   1.000
_cell.length_c   1.000
_cell.angle_alpha   90.00
_cell.angle_beta   90.00
_cell.angle_gamma   90.00
#
_symmetry.space_group_name_H-M   'P 1'
#
loop_
_entity.id
_entity.type
_entity.pdbx_description
1 polymer ?
#
loop_
_entity_poly.entity_id
_entity_poly.type
_entity_poly.pdbx_seq_one_letter_code
_entity_poly.pdbx_strand_id
1 'polypeptide(L)' 'MGHGPVRYGPHFPDDGLPVLPELSAVLAAAAGRARGEPAGGGPALLDAASGYWDRRGLTTEPAH' A
#
# COMPACT_ATOMS: atom_id res chain seq x y z
N MET A 1 -21.35 19.24 -11.56
CA MET A 1 -21.98 17.95 -11.17
C MET A 1 -21.11 17.37 -10.06
N GLY A 2 -21.50 17.52 -8.80
CA GLY A 2 -20.71 17.05 -7.65
C GLY A 2 -21.02 15.59 -7.33
N HIS A 3 -20.00 14.79 -7.07
CA HIS A 3 -20.19 13.44 -6.50
C HIS A 3 -20.85 13.61 -5.12
N GLY A 4 -21.95 12.92 -4.87
CA GLY A 4 -22.62 12.94 -3.57
C GLY A 4 -21.66 12.49 -2.45
N PRO A 5 -21.94 12.84 -1.18
CA PRO A 5 -21.05 12.51 -0.06
C PRO A 5 -20.79 11.00 -0.01
N VAL A 6 -19.52 10.61 -0.11
CA VAL A 6 -19.09 9.21 -0.02
C VAL A 6 -19.43 8.72 1.39
N ARG A 7 -20.38 7.79 1.48
CA ARG A 7 -20.71 7.13 2.73
C ARG A 7 -19.72 6.00 2.92
N TYR A 8 -18.68 6.23 3.72
CA TYR A 8 -17.83 5.14 4.18
C TYR A 8 -18.67 4.17 5.01
N GLY A 9 -18.45 2.86 4.80
CA GLY A 9 -19.08 1.82 5.59
C GLY A 9 -18.62 1.86 7.06
N PRO A 10 -19.22 1.05 7.94
CA PRO A 10 -18.77 0.93 9.32
C PRO A 10 -17.28 0.53 9.36
N HIS A 11 -16.56 1.00 10.38
CA HIS A 11 -15.17 0.61 10.60
C HIS A 11 -15.07 -0.92 10.69
N PHE A 12 -14.13 -1.51 9.95
CA PHE A 12 -13.83 -2.92 10.08
C PHE A 12 -13.29 -3.23 11.48
N PRO A 13 -13.57 -4.41 12.05
CA PRO A 13 -12.94 -4.83 13.29
C PRO A 13 -11.41 -4.83 13.13
N ASP A 14 -10.73 -4.47 14.21
CA ASP A 14 -9.27 -4.37 14.23
C ASP A 14 -8.65 -5.77 14.09
N ASP A 15 -7.55 -5.90 13.36
CA ASP A 15 -6.87 -7.18 13.14
C ASP A 15 -6.25 -7.74 14.45
N GLY A 16 -6.16 -6.91 15.49
CA GLY A 16 -5.72 -7.29 16.84
C GLY A 16 -4.23 -7.60 16.98
N LEU A 17 -3.47 -7.52 15.89
CA LEU A 17 -2.03 -7.80 15.86
C LEU A 17 -1.23 -6.50 15.95
N PRO A 18 -0.23 -6.40 16.86
CA PRO A 18 0.63 -5.23 16.93
C PRO A 18 1.50 -5.12 15.67
N VAL A 19 1.72 -3.89 15.21
CA VAL A 19 2.72 -3.60 14.17
C VAL A 19 4.11 -3.93 14.70
N LEU A 20 4.92 -4.63 13.89
CA LEU A 20 6.30 -4.95 14.26
C LEU A 20 7.11 -3.66 14.50
N PRO A 21 7.91 -3.57 15.58
CA PRO A 21 8.69 -2.37 15.89
C PRO A 21 9.59 -1.90 14.74
N GLU A 22 10.19 -2.83 14.01
CA GLU A 22 11.07 -2.56 12.88
C GLU A 22 10.29 -1.93 11.72
N LEU A 23 9.08 -2.43 11.45
CA LEU A 23 8.20 -1.86 10.43
C LEU A 23 7.76 -0.45 10.82
N SER A 24 7.37 -0.26 12.09
CA SER A 24 7.02 1.06 12.62
C SER A 24 8.17 2.07 12.47
N ALA A 25 9.40 1.67 12.80
CA ALA A 25 10.58 2.50 12.66
C ALA A 25 10.86 2.91 11.20
N VAL A 26 10.75 1.97 10.26
CA VAL A 26 10.93 2.25 8.81
C VAL A 26 9.89 3.26 8.33
N LEU A 27 8.62 3.08 8.70
CA LEU A 27 7.53 3.99 8.31
C LEU A 27 7.70 5.38 8.93
N ALA A 28 8.05 5.46 10.22
CA ALA A 28 8.31 6.73 10.90
C ALA A 28 9.45 7.51 10.23
N ALA A 29 10.53 6.82 9.84
CA ALA A 29 11.65 7.43 9.11
C ALA A 29 11.26 7.90 7.69
N ALA A 30 10.25 7.30 7.08
CA ALA A 30 9.77 7.65 5.74
C ALA A 30 8.66 8.72 5.74
N ALA A 31 8.04 9.02 6.88
CA ALA A 31 6.88 9.91 6.99
C ALA A 31 7.11 11.32 6.39
N GLY A 32 8.33 11.84 6.47
CA GLY A 32 8.71 13.14 5.89
C GLY A 32 8.87 13.14 4.36
N ARG A 33 8.78 11.99 3.70
CA ARG A 33 9.02 11.82 2.25
C ARG A 33 7.74 11.78 1.42
N ALA A 34 6.59 12.09 2.02
CA ALA A 34 5.29 12.01 1.35
C ALA A 34 5.18 13.06 0.22
N ARG A 35 5.61 12.68 -0.99
CA ARG A 35 5.35 13.42 -2.22
C ARG A 35 4.11 12.85 -2.90
N GLY A 36 3.44 13.66 -3.71
CA GLY A 36 2.35 13.18 -4.55
C GLY A 36 2.88 12.11 -5.52
N GLU A 37 2.35 10.90 -5.40
CA GLU A 37 2.63 9.76 -6.26
C GLU A 37 1.47 9.55 -7.26
N PRO A 38 1.71 8.87 -8.40
CA PRO A 38 0.65 8.43 -9.28
C PRO A 38 -0.39 7.59 -8.54
N ALA A 39 -1.64 7.62 -9.01
CA ALA A 39 -2.65 6.67 -8.53
C ALA A 39 -2.17 5.23 -8.82
N GLY A 40 -2.03 4.41 -7.78
CA GLY A 40 -1.43 3.08 -7.86
C GLY A 40 0.04 3.00 -7.38
N GLY A 41 0.70 4.14 -7.15
CA GLY A 41 2.07 4.19 -6.63
C GLY A 41 3.13 4.51 -7.69
N GLY A 42 4.29 4.98 -7.21
CA GLY A 42 5.46 5.21 -8.06
C GLY A 42 6.19 3.93 -8.47
N PRO A 43 7.13 4.00 -9.43
CA PRO A 43 7.85 2.84 -9.95
C PRO A 43 8.50 1.98 -8.86
N ALA A 44 9.13 2.62 -7.87
CA ALA A 44 9.79 1.90 -6.77
C ALA A 44 8.82 1.07 -5.92
N LEU A 45 7.57 1.53 -5.75
CA LEU A 45 6.53 0.77 -5.04
C LEU A 45 6.06 -0.42 -5.88
N LEU A 46 5.88 -0.20 -7.19
CA LEU A 46 5.47 -1.26 -8.11
C LEU A 46 6.53 -2.36 -8.22
N ASP A 47 7.81 -2.01 -8.34
CA ASP A 47 8.92 -2.97 -8.37
C ASP A 47 8.99 -3.81 -7.08
N ALA A 48 8.85 -3.15 -5.92
CA ALA A 48 8.83 -3.84 -4.63
C ALA A 48 7.64 -4.79 -4.49
N ALA A 49 6.46 -4.39 -4.98
CA ALA A 49 5.25 -5.21 -4.99
C ALA A 49 5.41 -6.42 -5.92
N SER A 50 5.91 -6.22 -7.15
CA SER A 50 6.19 -7.30 -8.09
C SER A 50 7.17 -8.32 -7.49
N GLY A 51 8.30 -7.86 -6.96
CA GLY A 51 9.26 -8.76 -6.31
C GLY A 51 8.71 -9.50 -5.09
N TYR A 52 7.76 -8.90 -4.34
CA TYR A 52 7.08 -9.57 -3.24
C TYR A 52 6.20 -10.73 -3.72
N TRP A 53 5.44 -10.52 -4.80
CA TRP A 53 4.54 -11.52 -5.36
C TRP A 53 5.27 -12.62 -6.13
N ASP A 54 6.34 -12.26 -6.84
CA ASP A 54 7.23 -13.21 -7.52
C ASP A 54 7.84 -14.23 -6.53
N ARG A 55 8.32 -13.76 -5.36
CA ARG A 55 8.78 -14.65 -4.26
C ARG A 55 7.70 -15.58 -3.72
N ARG A 56 6.43 -15.32 -4.02
CA ARG A 56 5.28 -16.16 -3.65
C ARG A 56 4.75 -16.99 -4.83
N GLY A 57 5.43 -16.98 -5.97
CA GLY A 57 5.09 -17.74 -7.17
C GLY A 57 3.93 -17.15 -7.96
N LEU A 58 3.62 -15.87 -7.78
CA LEU A 58 2.61 -15.17 -8.57
C LEU A 58 3.29 -14.33 -9.66
N THR A 59 2.93 -14.60 -10.92
CA THR A 59 3.38 -13.81 -12.06
C THR A 59 2.82 -12.39 -11.97
N THR A 60 3.71 -11.41 -12.03
CA THR A 60 3.37 -9.98 -12.02
C THR A 60 3.52 -9.30 -13.38
N GLU A 61 4.11 -10.01 -14.35
CA GLU A 61 4.16 -9.57 -15.73
C GLU A 61 2.75 -9.55 -16.34
N PRO A 62 2.40 -8.54 -17.14
CA PRO A 62 1.14 -8.50 -17.86
C PRO A 62 0.95 -9.76 -18.71
N ALA A 63 -0.24 -10.37 -18.65
CA ALA A 63 -0.59 -11.42 -19.59
C ALA A 63 -0.69 -10.82 -21.00
N HIS A 64 0.00 -11.46 -21.97
CA HIS A 64 -0.03 -11.09 -23.38
C HIS A 64 -1.37 -11.39 -24.04
#